data_AF-A0A955D5G6-F1
#
_entry.id   AF-A0A955D5G6-F1
#
_cell.length_a   1.000
_cell.length_b   1.000
_cell.length_c   1.000
_cell.angle_alpha   90.00
_cell.angle_beta   90.00
_cell.angle_gamma   90.00
#
_symmetry.space_group_name_H-M   'P 1'
#
loop_
_entity.id
_entity.type
_entity.pdbx_description
1 polymer ?
#
loop_
_entity_poly.entity_id
_entity_poly.type
_entity_poly.pdbx_seq_one_letter_code
_entity_poly.pdbx_strand_id
1 'polypeptide(L)'
;MNRITRPILTLVASAATAAASTTVVAGVCPTGQSCFSPSGDPGCNLASCCTTICDQDPFCCDTAWDQICVGEALETCAGCGEEGAGSCVEFNGTAGCESAACCELVCDVDPFCCSNFWDAICGEEGVSLCTGCGGVISGSCWEANGTVACNDAECCEAVCAEDAFCCETQWDSVCANSALALCGGCGQPGAGPCFSPNGTPGCASTTCCTTVCAIDISCCEQAWDIGCAFQAQNVCCSTTCPGDLNHDESVDGADIGILLGDWGPGQTNCSDLNGDGGVDGADLGLLLANWGFCVQ
;
A
#
# COMPACT_ATOMS: atom_id res chain seq x y z
N MET A 1 -25.48 -1.15 86.05
CA MET A 1 -26.34 -2.29 85.68
C MET A 1 -27.58 -1.73 85.00
N ASN A 2 -27.75 -2.11 83.75
CA ASN A 2 -28.48 -1.38 82.71
C ASN A 2 -29.99 -1.29 82.95
N ARG A 3 -30.50 -0.09 82.68
CA ARG A 3 -31.89 0.33 82.76
C ARG A 3 -32.60 0.10 81.42
N ILE A 4 -33.82 -0.43 81.54
CA ILE A 4 -35.05 0.06 80.90
C ILE A 4 -35.29 -0.31 79.42
N THR A 5 -36.35 -1.12 79.27
CA THR A 5 -37.19 -1.40 78.11
C THR A 5 -37.52 -0.16 77.26
N ARG A 6 -37.37 -0.27 75.92
CA ARG A 6 -37.81 0.74 74.94
C ARG A 6 -39.12 0.32 74.25
N PRO A 7 -40.05 1.26 73.97
CA PRO A 7 -41.33 0.99 73.33
C PRO A 7 -41.25 1.02 71.80
N ILE A 8 -42.30 0.47 71.20
CA ILE A 8 -42.60 0.30 69.78
C ILE A 8 -42.70 1.67 69.08
N LEU A 9 -41.94 1.86 68.00
CA LEU A 9 -42.03 3.03 67.11
C LEU A 9 -42.49 2.57 65.72
N THR A 10 -43.67 3.04 65.33
CA THR A 10 -44.34 2.87 64.04
C THR A 10 -43.49 3.39 62.87
N LEU A 11 -43.30 2.56 61.84
CA LEU A 11 -42.77 2.95 60.53
C LEU A 11 -43.79 3.83 59.80
N VAL A 12 -43.40 5.03 59.40
CA VAL A 12 -44.09 5.82 58.37
C VAL A 12 -43.28 5.68 57.09
N ALA A 13 -43.90 5.10 56.05
CA ALA A 13 -43.30 4.99 54.74
C ALA A 13 -43.34 6.36 54.03
N SER A 14 -42.17 6.95 53.79
CA SER A 14 -42.02 8.09 52.88
C SER A 14 -41.69 7.55 51.50
N ALA A 15 -42.65 7.69 50.57
CA ALA A 15 -42.43 7.44 49.15
C ALA A 15 -41.50 8.54 48.60
N ALA A 16 -40.22 8.20 48.43
CA ALA A 16 -39.32 8.96 47.59
C ALA A 16 -39.67 8.65 46.14
N THR A 17 -40.29 9.62 45.45
CA THR A 17 -40.40 9.63 44.00
C THR A 17 -39.01 9.56 43.39
N ALA A 18 -38.70 8.42 42.76
CA ALA A 18 -37.56 8.30 41.87
C ALA A 18 -37.78 9.28 40.72
N ALA A 19 -36.99 10.36 40.69
CA ALA A 19 -36.77 11.09 39.45
C ALA A 19 -36.19 10.08 38.46
N ALA A 20 -36.87 9.86 37.35
CA ALA A 20 -36.31 9.18 36.20
C ALA A 20 -35.09 9.99 35.77
N SER A 21 -33.91 9.54 36.20
CA SER A 21 -32.66 9.94 35.61
C SER A 21 -32.72 9.43 34.17
N THR A 22 -32.99 10.33 33.24
CA THR A 22 -32.73 10.10 31.82
C THR A 22 -31.25 9.78 31.74
N THR A 23 -30.93 8.50 31.63
CA THR A 23 -29.61 8.04 31.24
C THR A 23 -29.34 8.64 29.87
N VAL A 24 -28.58 9.73 29.83
CA VAL A 24 -27.80 10.10 28.65
C VAL A 24 -26.94 8.89 28.39
N VAL A 25 -27.03 8.32 27.19
CA VAL A 25 -26.11 7.27 26.76
C VAL A 25 -24.75 7.97 26.61
N ALA A 26 -23.99 8.04 27.69
CA ALA A 26 -22.61 8.46 27.65
C ALA A 26 -21.83 7.40 26.84
N GLY A 27 -21.07 7.85 25.85
CA GLY A 27 -20.07 7.03 25.16
C GLY A 27 -20.61 6.20 24.00
N VAL A 28 -20.88 6.85 22.86
CA VAL A 28 -20.92 6.13 21.58
C VAL A 28 -19.47 5.97 21.10
N CYS A 29 -18.70 5.11 21.78
CA CYS A 29 -17.36 4.72 21.36
C CYS A 29 -17.21 3.20 21.43
N PRO A 30 -16.63 2.54 20.41
CA PRO A 30 -16.26 3.07 19.10
C PRO A 30 -17.46 3.16 18.12
N THR A 31 -17.38 4.04 17.12
CA THR A 31 -18.27 4.07 15.93
C THR A 31 -17.54 3.61 14.67
N GLY A 32 -18.14 3.73 13.49
CA GLY A 32 -17.53 3.29 12.22
C GLY A 32 -16.67 4.33 11.50
N GLN A 33 -16.63 5.58 11.99
CA GLN A 33 -16.01 6.71 11.28
C GLN A 33 -14.63 7.05 11.86
N SER A 34 -13.71 7.53 11.02
CA SER A 34 -12.33 7.84 11.45
C SER A 34 -12.29 8.88 12.58
N CYS A 35 -11.45 8.68 13.60
CA CYS A 35 -11.18 9.70 14.61
C CYS A 35 -10.48 10.95 14.05
N PHE A 36 -9.85 10.80 12.90
CA PHE A 36 -9.07 11.85 12.25
C PHE A 36 -9.81 12.48 11.07
N SER A 37 -11.13 12.29 10.98
CA SER A 37 -11.99 12.95 10.00
C SER A 37 -13.32 13.36 10.60
N PRO A 38 -13.90 14.51 10.21
CA PRO A 38 -15.18 14.95 10.73
C PRO A 38 -16.28 14.03 10.19
N SER A 39 -17.19 13.59 11.06
CA SER A 39 -18.27 12.69 10.66
C SER A 39 -19.67 13.25 10.93
N GLY A 40 -19.78 14.32 11.72
CA GLY A 40 -21.07 14.93 12.10
C GLY A 40 -21.91 14.08 13.05
N ASP A 41 -21.61 12.78 13.14
CA ASP A 41 -22.12 11.84 14.14
C ASP A 41 -21.21 11.85 15.38
N PRO A 42 -21.73 11.61 16.60
CA PRO A 42 -20.90 11.52 17.80
C PRO A 42 -19.97 10.30 17.79
N GLY A 43 -18.75 10.47 18.31
CA GLY A 43 -17.74 9.43 18.46
C GLY A 43 -17.02 9.01 17.17
N CYS A 44 -16.01 8.14 17.32
CA CYS A 44 -15.15 7.66 16.23
C CYS A 44 -14.68 6.21 16.42
N ASN A 45 -13.94 5.66 15.46
CA ASN A 45 -13.61 4.25 15.30
C ASN A 45 -12.48 3.72 16.21
N LEU A 46 -11.55 4.56 16.63
CA LEU A 46 -10.50 4.15 17.56
C LEU A 46 -11.05 4.21 18.99
N ALA A 47 -11.35 3.06 19.58
CA ALA A 47 -12.00 2.98 20.89
C ALA A 47 -11.26 3.76 21.98
N SER A 48 -9.94 3.62 22.09
CA SER A 48 -9.12 4.30 23.09
C SER A 48 -9.05 5.81 22.85
N CYS A 49 -8.87 6.23 21.59
CA CYS A 49 -8.85 7.65 21.27
C CYS A 49 -10.22 8.28 21.53
N CYS A 50 -11.27 7.67 20.99
CA CYS A 50 -12.65 8.09 21.16
C CYS A 50 -12.97 8.30 22.64
N THR A 51 -12.71 7.30 23.49
CA THR A 51 -12.97 7.44 24.94
C THR A 51 -12.14 8.55 25.58
N THR A 52 -10.88 8.71 25.18
CA THR A 52 -10.00 9.75 25.73
C THR A 52 -10.51 11.14 25.37
N ILE A 53 -10.89 11.36 24.12
CA ILE A 53 -11.46 12.64 23.67
C ILE A 53 -12.84 12.88 24.30
N CYS A 54 -13.72 11.88 24.40
CA CYS A 54 -15.00 12.04 25.10
C CYS A 54 -14.84 12.48 26.56
N ASP A 55 -13.80 11.97 27.24
CA ASP A 55 -13.53 12.30 28.63
C ASP A 55 -13.03 13.75 28.79
N GLN A 56 -12.39 14.31 27.75
CA GLN A 56 -11.94 15.71 27.72
C GLN A 56 -13.04 16.65 27.23
N ASP A 57 -13.64 16.33 26.08
CA ASP A 57 -14.73 17.06 25.45
C ASP A 57 -15.97 16.16 25.21
N PRO A 58 -16.96 16.25 26.13
CA PRO A 58 -18.23 15.55 25.96
C PRO A 58 -18.99 15.92 24.68
N PHE A 59 -18.75 17.10 24.08
CA PHE A 59 -19.39 17.51 22.83
C PHE A 59 -19.15 16.51 21.71
N CYS A 60 -17.93 15.98 21.62
CA CYS A 60 -17.51 15.01 20.60
C CYS A 60 -18.32 13.71 20.63
N CYS A 61 -18.92 13.39 21.77
CA CYS A 61 -19.59 12.12 22.01
C CYS A 61 -21.08 12.26 22.33
N ASP A 62 -21.54 13.48 22.61
CA ASP A 62 -22.94 13.82 22.82
C ASP A 62 -23.58 14.53 21.63
N THR A 63 -22.79 15.27 20.83
CA THR A 63 -23.33 16.13 19.77
C THR A 63 -22.84 15.74 18.38
N ALA A 64 -21.53 15.82 18.12
CA ALA A 64 -20.96 15.55 16.82
C ALA A 64 -19.44 15.43 16.90
N TRP A 65 -18.85 14.54 16.10
CA TRP A 65 -17.42 14.53 15.82
C TRP A 65 -17.10 15.53 14.71
N ASP A 66 -16.74 16.76 15.10
CA ASP A 66 -16.43 17.86 14.18
C ASP A 66 -14.92 18.13 14.05
N GLN A 67 -14.53 19.25 13.44
CA GLN A 67 -13.12 19.61 13.24
C GLN A 67 -12.35 19.87 14.55
N ILE A 68 -13.03 20.27 15.62
CA ILE A 68 -12.40 20.47 16.93
C ILE A 68 -12.07 19.09 17.52
N CYS A 69 -13.02 18.15 17.49
CA CYS A 69 -12.80 16.77 17.91
C CYS A 69 -11.65 16.08 17.15
N VAL A 70 -11.57 16.31 15.84
CA VAL A 70 -10.45 15.84 15.02
C VAL A 70 -9.13 16.45 15.48
N GLY A 71 -9.07 17.76 15.73
CA GLY A 71 -7.85 18.41 16.23
C GLY A 71 -7.38 17.86 17.59
N GLU A 72 -8.30 17.64 18.52
CA GLU A 72 -7.99 17.04 19.83
C GLU A 72 -7.53 15.58 19.69
N ALA A 73 -8.18 14.82 18.81
CA ALA A 73 -7.78 13.44 18.48
C ALA A 73 -6.38 13.39 17.87
N LEU A 74 -6.03 14.34 17.01
CA LEU A 74 -4.69 14.42 16.41
C LEU A 74 -3.61 14.70 17.46
N GLU A 75 -3.85 15.61 18.38
CA GLU A 75 -2.88 15.95 19.43
C GLU A 75 -2.72 14.81 20.45
N THR A 76 -3.80 14.06 20.72
CA THR A 76 -3.82 13.10 21.82
C THR A 76 -3.59 11.65 21.36
N CYS A 77 -3.96 11.32 20.13
CA CYS A 77 -4.10 9.94 19.68
C CYS A 77 -3.43 9.62 18.35
N ALA A 78 -2.99 10.62 17.58
CA ALA A 78 -2.28 10.34 16.34
C ALA A 78 -1.05 9.48 16.64
N GLY A 79 -0.84 8.50 15.78
CA GLY A 79 0.27 7.55 15.85
C GLY A 79 0.89 7.36 14.48
N CYS A 80 1.93 6.53 14.42
CA CYS A 80 2.54 6.14 13.16
C CYS A 80 1.54 5.48 12.20
N GLY A 81 1.50 5.96 10.96
CA GLY A 81 0.70 5.37 9.90
C GLY A 81 -0.75 5.83 9.82
N GLU A 82 -1.14 6.77 10.68
CA GLU A 82 -2.48 7.33 10.66
C GLU A 82 -2.55 8.48 9.64
N GLU A 83 -3.51 8.45 8.70
CA GLU A 83 -3.68 9.51 7.68
C GLU A 83 -3.80 10.92 8.29
N GLY A 84 -4.28 11.00 9.54
CA GLY A 84 -4.39 12.24 10.29
C GLY A 84 -3.07 12.80 10.83
N ALA A 85 -2.05 11.95 11.06
CA ALA A 85 -0.82 12.34 11.73
C ALA A 85 0.01 13.39 10.94
N GLY A 86 -0.31 13.60 9.65
CA GLY A 86 0.36 14.61 8.83
C GLY A 86 1.76 14.17 8.42
N SER A 87 2.51 15.08 7.77
CA SER A 87 3.71 14.74 7.01
C SER A 87 4.85 14.12 7.82
N CYS A 88 5.47 13.08 7.27
CA CYS A 88 6.71 12.50 7.81
C CYS A 88 7.97 13.33 7.51
N VAL A 89 7.92 14.29 6.59
CA VAL A 89 9.10 15.02 6.12
C VAL A 89 9.03 16.52 6.41
N GLU A 90 7.98 16.94 7.10
CA GLU A 90 7.77 18.30 7.57
C GLU A 90 7.32 18.27 9.03
N PHE A 91 7.34 19.42 9.69
CA PHE A 91 6.71 19.59 10.99
C PHE A 91 5.20 19.30 10.88
N ASN A 92 4.66 18.41 11.71
CA ASN A 92 3.22 18.12 11.75
C ASN A 92 2.60 18.30 13.15
N GLY A 93 3.42 18.28 14.21
CA GLY A 93 2.98 18.54 15.60
C GLY A 93 2.22 17.40 16.28
N THR A 94 2.05 16.25 15.63
CA THR A 94 1.38 15.06 16.17
C THR A 94 2.40 14.02 16.66
N ALA A 95 1.99 13.00 17.42
CA ALA A 95 2.89 11.92 17.84
C ALA A 95 3.02 10.84 16.75
N GLY A 96 3.68 11.19 15.64
CA GLY A 96 3.90 10.30 14.50
C GLY A 96 3.73 11.02 13.17
N CYS A 97 3.59 10.24 12.10
CA CYS A 97 3.32 10.77 10.76
C CYS A 97 2.53 9.75 9.90
N GLU A 98 2.09 10.17 8.72
CA GLU A 98 1.10 9.46 7.91
C GLU A 98 1.62 8.16 7.27
N SER A 99 2.92 8.05 7.03
CA SER A 99 3.54 6.83 6.54
C SER A 99 4.02 5.96 7.70
N ALA A 100 3.36 4.82 7.93
CA ALA A 100 3.73 3.87 8.97
C ALA A 100 5.21 3.45 8.83
N ALA A 101 5.63 3.12 7.60
CA ALA A 101 6.98 2.66 7.33
C ALA A 101 8.03 3.74 7.61
N CYS A 102 7.77 4.99 7.21
CA CYS A 102 8.71 6.08 7.49
C CYS A 102 8.72 6.42 8.98
N CYS A 103 7.54 6.46 9.60
CA CYS A 103 7.40 6.75 11.01
C CYS A 103 8.19 5.76 11.86
N GLU A 104 8.04 4.44 11.66
CA GLU A 104 8.81 3.43 12.40
C GLU A 104 10.32 3.59 12.21
N LEU A 105 10.79 3.93 11.01
CA LEU A 105 12.22 4.19 10.75
C LEU A 105 12.74 5.40 11.54
N VAL A 106 12.00 6.50 11.55
CA VAL A 106 12.36 7.69 12.33
C VAL A 106 12.29 7.36 13.82
N CYS A 107 11.29 6.61 14.27
CA CYS A 107 11.08 6.28 15.67
C CYS A 107 12.13 5.30 16.24
N ASP A 108 12.70 4.44 15.40
CA ASP A 108 13.84 3.61 15.75
C ASP A 108 15.10 4.44 16.03
N VAL A 109 15.23 5.61 15.39
CA VAL A 109 16.34 6.56 15.57
C VAL A 109 16.05 7.53 16.70
N ASP A 110 14.89 8.18 16.68
CA ASP A 110 14.40 9.10 17.68
C ASP A 110 12.99 8.70 18.19
N PRO A 111 12.91 7.96 19.31
CA PRO A 111 11.63 7.63 19.95
C PRO A 111 10.81 8.84 20.43
N PHE A 112 11.39 10.04 20.47
CA PHE A 112 10.64 11.25 20.79
C PHE A 112 9.56 11.55 19.74
N CYS A 113 9.83 11.27 18.46
CA CYS A 113 8.95 11.56 17.34
C CYS A 113 7.61 10.80 17.39
N CYS A 114 7.57 9.59 17.96
CA CYS A 114 6.32 8.83 18.18
C CYS A 114 5.70 8.95 19.58
N SER A 115 6.42 9.52 20.54
CA SER A 115 5.96 9.54 21.94
C SER A 115 5.58 10.93 22.45
N ASN A 116 6.00 11.99 21.76
CA ASN A 116 5.74 13.37 22.16
C ASN A 116 5.10 14.16 21.02
N PHE A 117 5.91 14.64 20.08
CA PHE A 117 5.41 15.36 18.92
C PHE A 117 6.45 15.37 17.81
N TRP A 118 5.97 15.35 16.58
CA TRP A 118 6.75 15.40 15.36
C TRP A 118 7.13 16.85 15.06
N ASP A 119 8.37 17.18 15.40
CA ASP A 119 8.90 18.53 15.25
C ASP A 119 9.71 18.71 13.95
N ALA A 120 10.42 19.83 13.83
CA ALA A 120 11.28 20.08 12.67
C ALA A 120 12.46 19.10 12.58
N ILE A 121 12.96 18.59 13.71
CA ILE A 121 14.04 17.60 13.74
C ILE A 121 13.50 16.27 13.25
N CYS A 122 12.32 15.83 13.71
CA CYS A 122 11.65 14.64 13.20
C CYS A 122 11.41 14.71 11.68
N GLY A 123 11.00 15.89 11.18
CA GLY A 123 10.87 16.13 9.74
C GLY A 123 12.19 16.02 8.98
N GLU A 124 13.27 16.62 9.47
CA GLU A 124 14.61 16.52 8.87
C GLU A 124 15.14 15.07 8.88
N GLU A 125 14.90 14.32 9.96
CA GLU A 125 15.21 12.89 10.03
C GLU A 125 14.38 12.08 9.03
N GLY A 126 13.09 12.37 8.90
CA GLY A 126 12.22 11.76 7.90
C GLY A 126 12.68 12.02 6.47
N VAL A 127 13.16 13.23 6.16
CA VAL A 127 13.81 13.53 4.87
C VAL A 127 15.01 12.59 4.68
N SER A 128 15.91 12.53 5.65
CA SER A 128 17.14 11.74 5.52
C SER A 128 16.89 10.22 5.45
N LEU A 129 15.92 9.69 6.20
CA LEU A 129 15.70 8.26 6.36
C LEU A 129 14.69 7.70 5.35
N CYS A 130 13.74 8.52 4.90
CA CYS A 130 12.60 8.04 4.13
C CYS A 130 12.56 8.56 2.69
N THR A 131 13.24 9.66 2.37
CA THR A 131 13.25 10.25 1.02
C THR A 131 14.57 10.08 0.26
N GLY A 132 15.59 9.48 0.89
CA GLY A 132 16.84 9.13 0.23
C GLY A 132 16.71 7.94 -0.72
N CYS A 133 17.83 7.54 -1.31
CA CYS A 133 17.93 6.30 -2.08
C CYS A 133 17.54 5.08 -1.23
N GLY A 134 16.58 4.29 -1.70
CA GLY A 134 15.96 3.20 -0.92
C GLY A 134 14.87 3.65 0.05
N GLY A 135 14.52 4.94 0.03
CA GLY A 135 13.55 5.52 0.92
C GLY A 135 12.16 4.93 0.70
N VAL A 136 11.49 4.60 1.81
CA VAL A 136 10.18 3.92 1.80
C VAL A 136 9.05 4.78 1.22
N ILE A 137 9.26 6.10 1.12
CA ILE A 137 8.31 7.04 0.48
C ILE A 137 8.90 7.69 -0.79
N SER A 138 10.09 7.29 -1.25
CA SER A 138 10.73 7.82 -2.46
C SER A 138 10.08 7.34 -3.76
N GLY A 139 9.06 6.46 -3.69
CA GLY A 139 8.35 5.97 -4.87
C GLY A 139 9.18 5.00 -5.72
N SER A 140 8.60 4.51 -6.83
CA SER A 140 9.24 3.55 -7.72
C SER A 140 10.46 4.14 -8.44
N CYS A 141 11.51 3.33 -8.66
CA CYS A 141 12.63 3.70 -9.51
C CYS A 141 12.27 3.76 -11.00
N TRP A 142 11.22 3.06 -11.39
CA TRP A 142 10.85 2.84 -12.79
C TRP A 142 9.80 3.82 -13.30
N GLU A 143 9.34 4.73 -12.43
CA GLU A 143 8.36 5.75 -12.78
C GLU A 143 8.83 7.11 -12.28
N ALA A 144 8.44 8.17 -12.98
CA ALA A 144 8.66 9.53 -12.50
C ALA A 144 7.84 9.74 -11.23
N ASN A 145 8.51 9.83 -10.09
CA ASN A 145 7.87 9.94 -8.77
C ASN A 145 7.96 11.36 -8.20
N GLY A 146 8.76 12.23 -8.81
CA GLY A 146 8.86 13.64 -8.44
C GLY A 146 9.67 13.92 -7.17
N THR A 147 10.12 12.90 -6.46
CA THR A 147 11.04 13.00 -5.31
C THR A 147 12.48 13.14 -5.81
N VAL A 148 13.49 13.12 -4.93
CA VAL A 148 14.91 13.13 -5.33
C VAL A 148 15.55 11.74 -5.23
N ALA A 149 14.73 10.68 -5.23
CA ALA A 149 15.22 9.32 -5.09
C ALA A 149 14.18 8.31 -5.60
N CYS A 150 14.46 7.04 -5.33
CA CYS A 150 13.48 5.97 -5.47
C CYS A 150 13.68 4.90 -4.38
N ASN A 151 12.75 3.95 -4.30
CA ASN A 151 12.64 2.95 -3.25
C ASN A 151 13.62 1.77 -3.34
N ASP A 152 14.46 1.71 -4.36
CA ASP A 152 15.57 0.76 -4.46
C ASP A 152 16.89 1.50 -4.26
N ALA A 153 17.58 1.22 -3.15
CA ALA A 153 18.81 1.92 -2.79
C ALA A 153 19.92 1.68 -3.82
N GLU A 154 20.10 0.43 -4.26
CA GLU A 154 21.18 0.07 -5.17
C GLU A 154 20.97 0.69 -6.55
N CYS A 155 19.73 0.61 -7.06
CA CYS A 155 19.41 1.24 -8.33
C CYS A 155 19.47 2.77 -8.25
N CYS A 156 18.91 3.35 -7.20
CA CYS A 156 18.95 4.78 -7.00
C CYS A 156 20.39 5.30 -7.01
N GLU A 157 21.28 4.71 -6.21
CA GLU A 157 22.70 5.10 -6.18
C GLU A 157 23.39 4.91 -7.54
N ALA A 158 23.04 3.86 -8.29
CA ALA A 158 23.57 3.66 -9.65
C ALA A 158 23.13 4.76 -10.62
N VAL A 159 21.86 5.16 -10.60
CA VAL A 159 21.34 6.27 -11.42
C VAL A 159 21.97 7.60 -11.01
N CYS A 160 22.09 7.83 -9.71
CA CYS A 160 22.67 9.05 -9.14
C CYS A 160 24.15 9.22 -9.48
N ALA A 161 24.89 8.10 -9.59
CA ALA A 161 26.28 8.11 -10.03
C ALA A 161 26.44 8.52 -11.51
N GLU A 162 25.43 8.26 -12.34
CA GLU A 162 25.42 8.65 -13.75
C GLU A 162 24.89 10.08 -13.95
N ASP A 163 23.80 10.45 -13.27
CA ASP A 163 23.21 11.78 -13.34
C ASP A 163 22.77 12.29 -11.96
N ALA A 164 23.53 13.26 -11.45
CA ALA A 164 23.25 13.91 -10.17
C ALA A 164 21.92 14.67 -10.14
N PHE A 165 21.34 15.03 -11.31
CA PHE A 165 20.01 15.65 -11.37
C PHE A 165 18.95 14.78 -10.68
N CYS A 166 19.08 13.45 -10.80
CA CYS A 166 18.13 12.49 -10.23
C CYS A 166 18.13 12.47 -8.70
N CYS A 167 19.26 12.78 -8.05
CA CYS A 167 19.38 12.90 -6.59
C CYS A 167 19.36 14.32 -6.03
N GLU A 168 19.59 15.34 -6.86
CA GLU A 168 19.68 16.72 -6.38
C GLU A 168 18.46 17.55 -6.74
N THR A 169 17.74 17.18 -7.80
CA THR A 169 16.63 17.98 -8.31
C THR A 169 15.32 17.21 -8.31
N GLN A 170 15.23 16.13 -9.09
CA GLN A 170 13.99 15.37 -9.22
C GLN A 170 14.21 14.05 -9.97
N TRP A 171 13.51 13.01 -9.52
CA TRP A 171 13.29 11.74 -10.18
C TRP A 171 12.17 11.88 -11.20
N ASP A 172 12.54 12.27 -12.42
CA ASP A 172 11.65 12.46 -13.54
C ASP A 172 11.64 11.23 -14.49
N SER A 173 11.05 11.37 -15.68
CA SER A 173 11.00 10.28 -16.65
C SER A 173 12.36 9.93 -17.26
N VAL A 174 13.33 10.84 -17.22
CA VAL A 174 14.70 10.55 -17.65
C VAL A 174 15.37 9.68 -16.60
N CYS A 175 15.24 10.03 -15.32
CA CYS A 175 15.75 9.21 -14.20
C CYS A 175 15.14 7.81 -14.20
N ALA A 176 13.83 7.69 -14.41
CA ALA A 176 13.14 6.41 -14.49
C ALA A 176 13.60 5.54 -15.67
N ASN A 177 13.85 6.13 -16.84
CA ASN A 177 14.38 5.40 -17.99
C ASN A 177 15.85 4.99 -17.79
N SER A 178 16.65 5.84 -17.14
CA SER A 178 18.02 5.51 -16.77
C SER A 178 18.05 4.36 -15.76
N ALA A 179 17.17 4.39 -14.76
CA ALA A 179 17.00 3.31 -13.79
C ALA A 179 16.67 2.00 -14.51
N LEU A 180 15.71 2.03 -15.42
CA LEU A 180 15.35 0.88 -16.23
C LEU A 180 16.54 0.32 -17.03
N ALA A 181 17.38 1.17 -17.61
CA ALA A 181 18.53 0.71 -18.36
C ALA A 181 19.66 0.15 -17.48
N LEU A 182 19.89 0.75 -16.31
CA LEU A 182 21.00 0.41 -15.41
C LEU A 182 20.66 -0.76 -14.48
N CYS A 183 19.41 -0.82 -14.06
CA CYS A 183 18.95 -1.69 -12.98
C CYS A 183 17.75 -2.54 -13.37
N GLY A 184 17.15 -2.32 -14.56
CA GLY A 184 16.11 -3.19 -15.11
C GLY A 184 16.67 -4.59 -15.20
N GLY A 185 16.36 -5.39 -14.19
CA GLY A 185 16.83 -6.75 -14.07
C GLY A 185 15.72 -7.71 -14.38
N CYS A 186 16.09 -8.97 -14.59
CA CYS A 186 15.09 -10.00 -14.82
C CYS A 186 14.09 -10.15 -13.69
N GLY A 187 12.81 -10.15 -14.07
CA GLY A 187 11.71 -10.30 -13.14
C GLY A 187 11.32 -9.04 -12.39
N GLN A 188 11.88 -7.88 -12.78
CA GLN A 188 11.48 -6.60 -12.19
C GLN A 188 10.33 -6.00 -13.01
N PRO A 189 9.25 -5.50 -12.38
CA PRO A 189 8.13 -4.88 -13.09
C PRO A 189 8.56 -3.77 -14.06
N GLY A 190 9.62 -3.05 -13.72
CA GLY A 190 10.22 -2.01 -14.55
C GLY A 190 10.74 -2.53 -15.89
N ALA A 191 11.32 -3.74 -15.93
CA ALA A 191 12.00 -4.32 -17.10
C ALA A 191 11.11 -4.51 -18.35
N GLY A 192 9.81 -4.23 -18.26
CA GLY A 192 8.89 -4.24 -19.38
C GLY A 192 8.41 -5.64 -19.77
N PRO A 193 7.53 -5.76 -20.78
CA PRO A 193 6.93 -7.03 -21.15
C PRO A 193 7.97 -8.02 -21.69
N CYS A 194 7.83 -9.30 -21.35
CA CYS A 194 8.72 -10.37 -21.86
C CYS A 194 8.46 -10.72 -23.32
N PHE A 195 7.26 -10.46 -23.83
CA PHE A 195 6.85 -10.94 -25.16
C PHE A 195 6.92 -9.86 -26.23
N SER A 196 7.48 -8.69 -25.90
CA SER A 196 7.71 -7.58 -26.82
C SER A 196 9.11 -7.02 -26.59
N PRO A 197 9.82 -6.56 -27.63
CA PRO A 197 11.10 -5.89 -27.45
C PRO A 197 10.90 -4.61 -26.63
N ASN A 198 11.70 -4.45 -25.58
CA ASN A 198 11.65 -3.28 -24.70
C ASN A 198 12.95 -2.46 -24.74
N GLY A 199 14.02 -3.01 -25.33
CA GLY A 199 15.29 -2.30 -25.52
C GLY A 199 16.13 -2.13 -24.25
N THR A 200 15.70 -2.73 -23.14
CA THR A 200 16.38 -2.70 -21.84
C THR A 200 16.74 -4.12 -21.42
N PRO A 201 17.74 -4.34 -20.56
CA PRO A 201 18.06 -5.69 -20.12
C PRO A 201 16.88 -6.35 -19.38
N GLY A 202 16.59 -7.60 -19.73
CA GLY A 202 15.55 -8.39 -19.06
C GLY A 202 14.10 -7.98 -19.39
N CYS A 203 13.19 -8.57 -18.63
CA CYS A 203 11.76 -8.39 -18.73
C CYS A 203 11.07 -8.71 -17.40
N ALA A 204 9.79 -8.37 -17.26
CA ALA A 204 9.08 -8.30 -16.00
C ALA A 204 8.73 -9.63 -15.33
N SER A 205 8.66 -10.74 -16.08
CA SER A 205 8.38 -12.06 -15.49
C SER A 205 9.68 -12.72 -15.04
N THR A 206 9.84 -12.99 -13.74
CA THR A 206 11.07 -13.57 -13.18
C THR A 206 11.39 -14.93 -13.80
N THR A 207 10.39 -15.82 -13.88
CA THR A 207 10.57 -17.16 -14.43
C THR A 207 10.85 -17.10 -15.93
N CYS A 208 10.09 -16.30 -16.68
CA CYS A 208 10.30 -16.19 -18.12
C CYS A 208 11.67 -15.58 -18.43
N CYS A 209 12.00 -14.47 -17.76
CA CYS A 209 13.23 -13.75 -17.98
C CYS A 209 14.45 -14.61 -17.66
N THR A 210 14.49 -15.25 -16.47
CA THR A 210 15.62 -16.12 -16.09
C THR A 210 15.78 -17.33 -17.01
N THR A 211 14.68 -17.87 -17.53
CA THR A 211 14.70 -18.97 -18.51
C THR A 211 15.32 -18.50 -19.83
N VAL A 212 14.93 -17.33 -20.33
CA VAL A 212 15.52 -16.74 -21.55
C VAL A 212 16.98 -16.37 -21.33
N CYS A 213 17.37 -15.77 -20.20
CA CYS A 213 18.79 -15.46 -19.91
C CYS A 213 19.68 -16.70 -19.92
N ALA A 214 19.16 -17.83 -19.42
CA ALA A 214 19.90 -19.07 -19.36
C ALA A 214 20.22 -19.62 -20.75
N ILE A 215 19.42 -19.24 -21.75
CA ILE A 215 19.62 -19.59 -23.16
C ILE A 215 20.49 -18.54 -23.86
N ASP A 216 20.16 -17.25 -23.68
CA ASP A 216 20.89 -16.13 -24.25
C ASP A 216 21.08 -15.02 -23.20
N ILE A 217 22.30 -14.92 -22.68
CA ILE A 217 22.66 -13.95 -21.65
C ILE A 217 22.59 -12.51 -22.16
N SER A 218 22.68 -12.28 -23.48
CA SER A 218 22.61 -10.92 -24.04
C SER A 218 21.24 -10.28 -23.83
N CYS A 219 20.18 -11.09 -23.68
CA CYS A 219 18.85 -10.61 -23.30
C CYS A 219 18.81 -9.91 -21.94
N CYS A 220 19.78 -10.22 -21.07
CA CYS A 220 19.79 -9.79 -19.67
C CYS A 220 21.00 -8.93 -19.31
N GLU A 221 21.96 -8.78 -20.22
CA GLU A 221 23.13 -7.91 -20.07
C GLU A 221 23.17 -6.75 -21.09
N GLN A 222 22.47 -6.87 -22.22
CA GLN A 222 22.49 -5.84 -23.27
C GLN A 222 21.11 -5.24 -23.51
N ALA A 223 20.19 -6.02 -24.05
CA ALA A 223 18.85 -5.55 -24.35
C ALA A 223 17.91 -6.72 -24.62
N TRP A 224 16.67 -6.56 -24.18
CA TRP A 224 15.56 -7.40 -24.57
C TRP A 224 15.05 -6.95 -25.94
N ASP A 225 15.61 -7.58 -26.98
CA ASP A 225 15.30 -7.32 -28.37
C ASP A 225 14.21 -8.26 -28.93
N ILE A 226 14.00 -8.21 -30.25
CA ILE A 226 13.00 -9.07 -30.93
C ILE A 226 13.34 -10.57 -30.81
N GLY A 227 14.63 -10.91 -30.73
CA GLY A 227 15.09 -12.28 -30.52
C GLY A 227 14.74 -12.77 -29.12
N CYS A 228 14.97 -11.96 -28.10
CA CYS A 228 14.61 -12.25 -26.71
C CYS A 228 13.09 -12.44 -26.54
N ALA A 229 12.30 -11.54 -27.13
CA ALA A 229 10.84 -11.63 -27.11
C ALA A 229 10.33 -12.92 -27.82
N PHE A 230 10.91 -13.27 -28.97
CA PHE A 230 10.57 -14.51 -29.67
C PHE A 230 10.99 -15.75 -28.87
N GLN A 231 12.16 -15.73 -28.24
CA GLN A 231 12.58 -16.82 -27.36
C GLN A 231 11.63 -16.97 -26.17
N ALA A 232 11.23 -15.88 -25.52
CA ALA A 232 10.24 -15.89 -24.45
C ALA A 232 8.92 -16.55 -24.88
N GLN A 233 8.41 -16.26 -26.08
CA GLN A 233 7.20 -16.93 -26.57
C GLN A 233 7.36 -18.45 -26.65
N ASN A 234 8.54 -18.95 -27.02
CA ASN A 234 8.79 -20.39 -27.15
C ASN A 234 9.05 -21.12 -25.83
N VAL A 235 9.59 -20.42 -24.83
CA VAL A 235 10.06 -21.05 -23.58
C VAL A 235 9.18 -20.73 -22.38
N CYS A 236 8.43 -19.63 -22.44
CA CYS A 236 7.60 -19.16 -21.33
C CYS A 236 6.12 -19.46 -21.54
N CYS A 237 5.69 -19.72 -22.77
CA CYS A 237 4.33 -20.16 -23.06
C CYS A 237 4.29 -21.68 -23.17
N SER A 238 3.29 -22.30 -22.54
CA SER A 238 3.14 -23.74 -22.58
C SER A 238 2.76 -24.22 -23.98
N THR A 239 3.67 -24.95 -24.63
CA THR A 239 3.40 -25.61 -25.92
C THR A 239 2.75 -26.99 -25.74
N THR A 240 2.87 -27.60 -24.54
CA THR A 240 2.23 -28.87 -24.19
C THR A 240 0.77 -28.68 -23.75
N CYS A 241 0.47 -27.54 -23.11
CA CYS A 241 -0.86 -27.13 -22.66
C CYS A 241 -1.25 -25.75 -23.23
N PRO A 242 -1.58 -25.64 -24.53
CA PRO A 242 -2.04 -24.37 -25.09
C PRO A 242 -3.32 -23.89 -24.39
N GLY A 243 -3.28 -22.67 -23.84
CA GLY A 243 -4.42 -22.06 -23.15
C GLY A 243 -4.42 -22.21 -21.63
N ASP A 244 -3.47 -22.94 -21.03
CA ASP A 244 -3.20 -22.92 -19.59
C ASP A 244 -2.27 -21.72 -19.31
N LEU A 245 -2.89 -20.57 -19.00
CA LEU A 245 -2.23 -19.27 -18.90
C LEU A 245 -1.78 -18.96 -17.47
N ASN A 246 -2.35 -19.63 -16.47
CA ASN A 246 -1.94 -19.51 -15.08
C ASN A 246 -0.96 -20.63 -14.63
N HIS A 247 -0.70 -21.61 -15.51
CA HIS A 247 0.17 -22.76 -15.29
C HIS A 247 -0.29 -23.66 -14.13
N ASP A 248 -1.60 -23.91 -14.02
CA ASP A 248 -2.18 -24.81 -13.01
C ASP A 248 -2.56 -26.20 -13.53
N GLU A 249 -2.11 -26.54 -14.75
CA GLU A 249 -2.38 -27.80 -15.46
C GLU A 249 -3.84 -27.99 -15.90
N SER A 250 -4.65 -26.92 -15.88
CA SER A 250 -6.06 -26.97 -16.29
C SER A 250 -6.44 -25.74 -17.11
N VAL A 251 -6.92 -25.94 -18.34
CA VAL A 251 -7.51 -24.86 -19.15
C VAL A 251 -8.96 -24.66 -18.73
N ASP A 252 -9.23 -23.62 -17.94
CA ASP A 252 -10.56 -23.34 -17.42
C ASP A 252 -10.98 -21.86 -17.42
N GLY A 253 -11.96 -21.52 -16.56
CA GLY A 253 -12.49 -20.17 -16.47
C GLY A 253 -11.48 -19.14 -15.94
N ALA A 254 -10.46 -19.58 -15.20
CA ALA A 254 -9.36 -18.75 -14.75
C ALA A 254 -8.53 -18.26 -15.95
N ASP A 255 -8.21 -19.14 -16.90
CA ASP A 255 -7.45 -18.79 -18.11
C ASP A 255 -8.25 -17.89 -19.05
N ILE A 256 -9.57 -18.11 -19.16
CA ILE A 256 -10.43 -17.14 -19.86
C ILE A 256 -10.28 -15.75 -19.23
N GLY A 257 -10.25 -15.66 -17.90
CA GLY A 257 -10.08 -14.38 -17.20
C GLY A 257 -8.77 -13.68 -17.58
N ILE A 258 -7.68 -14.43 -17.71
CA ILE A 258 -6.37 -13.92 -18.14
C ILE A 258 -6.43 -13.47 -19.61
N LEU A 259 -6.91 -14.34 -20.50
CA LEU A 259 -7.01 -14.04 -21.94
C LEU A 259 -7.87 -12.79 -22.19
N LEU A 260 -9.00 -12.65 -21.49
CA LEU A 260 -9.85 -11.47 -21.62
C LEU A 260 -9.23 -10.20 -21.02
N GLY A 261 -8.34 -10.34 -20.01
CA GLY A 261 -7.53 -9.24 -19.49
C GLY A 261 -6.55 -8.69 -20.53
N ASP A 262 -6.07 -9.57 -21.42
CA ASP A 262 -5.12 -9.26 -22.48
C ASP A 262 -5.78 -8.89 -23.81
N TRP A 263 -7.11 -8.84 -23.89
CA TRP A 263 -7.83 -8.66 -25.15
C TRP A 263 -7.42 -7.39 -25.91
N GLY A 264 -7.07 -7.54 -27.19
CA GLY A 264 -6.76 -6.43 -28.08
C GLY A 264 -5.58 -6.67 -29.02
N PRO A 265 -5.33 -5.74 -29.96
CA PRO A 265 -4.23 -5.83 -30.90
C PRO A 265 -2.88 -5.52 -30.24
N GLY A 266 -1.79 -6.05 -30.79
CA GLY A 266 -0.41 -5.77 -30.34
C GLY A 266 0.00 -6.52 -29.08
N GLN A 267 -0.78 -7.52 -28.70
CA GLN A 267 -0.54 -8.42 -27.59
C GLN A 267 0.06 -9.70 -28.15
N THR A 268 1.30 -10.00 -27.77
CA THR A 268 2.07 -11.16 -28.25
C THR A 268 2.44 -12.10 -27.10
N ASN A 269 1.78 -11.94 -25.97
CA ASN A 269 1.98 -12.77 -24.79
C ASN A 269 1.36 -14.16 -24.97
N CYS A 270 1.36 -14.99 -23.93
CA CYS A 270 0.85 -16.36 -24.04
C CYS A 270 -0.66 -16.43 -24.32
N SER A 271 -1.40 -15.32 -24.20
CA SER A 271 -2.82 -15.24 -24.56
C SER A 271 -3.04 -15.13 -26.08
N ASP A 272 -2.02 -14.73 -26.87
CA ASP A 272 -2.03 -14.79 -28.34
C ASP A 272 -1.68 -16.22 -28.77
N LEU A 273 -2.68 -17.10 -28.68
CA LEU A 273 -2.53 -18.54 -28.89
C LEU A 273 -2.33 -18.90 -30.36
N ASN A 274 -2.76 -18.03 -31.29
CA ASN A 274 -2.61 -18.25 -32.73
C ASN A 274 -1.34 -17.58 -33.32
N GLY A 275 -0.71 -16.66 -32.57
CA GLY A 275 0.51 -15.95 -32.92
C GLY A 275 0.34 -14.89 -34.01
N ASP A 276 -0.85 -14.32 -34.17
CA ASP A 276 -1.17 -13.34 -35.22
C ASP A 276 -0.93 -11.88 -34.82
N GLY A 277 -0.48 -11.65 -33.58
CA GLY A 277 -0.12 -10.33 -33.07
C GLY A 277 -1.29 -9.61 -32.40
N GLY A 278 -2.27 -10.33 -31.88
CA GLY A 278 -3.34 -9.82 -31.04
C GLY A 278 -4.01 -10.93 -30.24
N VAL A 279 -4.78 -10.54 -29.23
CA VAL A 279 -5.65 -11.46 -28.49
C VAL A 279 -7.10 -11.14 -28.86
N ASP A 280 -7.74 -12.06 -29.58
CA ASP A 280 -9.12 -11.88 -30.02
C ASP A 280 -9.97 -13.16 -29.95
N GLY A 281 -11.09 -13.16 -30.69
CA GLY A 281 -12.02 -14.30 -30.72
C GLY A 281 -11.42 -15.58 -31.28
N ALA A 282 -10.36 -15.49 -32.09
CA ALA A 282 -9.61 -16.65 -32.56
C ALA A 282 -8.85 -17.31 -31.42
N ASP A 283 -8.17 -16.54 -30.56
CA ASP A 283 -7.45 -17.07 -29.40
C ASP A 283 -8.38 -17.63 -28.35
N LEU A 284 -9.49 -16.94 -28.06
CA LEU A 284 -10.53 -17.51 -27.20
C LEU A 284 -11.07 -18.82 -27.76
N GLY A 285 -11.23 -18.91 -29.10
CA GLY A 285 -11.60 -20.15 -29.77
C GLY A 285 -10.58 -21.29 -29.55
N LEU A 286 -9.28 -20.98 -29.56
CA LEU A 286 -8.21 -21.93 -29.29
C LEU A 286 -8.15 -22.34 -27.82
N LEU A 287 -8.32 -21.40 -26.88
CA LEU A 287 -8.39 -21.70 -25.45
C LEU A 287 -9.55 -22.67 -25.17
N LEU A 288 -10.74 -22.35 -25.68
CA LEU A 288 -11.93 -23.20 -25.53
C LEU A 288 -11.78 -24.57 -26.22
N ALA A 289 -10.98 -24.66 -27.29
CA ALA A 289 -10.70 -25.94 -27.96
C ALA A 289 -9.79 -26.86 -27.11
N ASN A 290 -9.01 -26.30 -26.18
CA ASN A 290 -8.11 -27.02 -25.29
C ASN A 290 -8.66 -27.17 -23.86
N TRP A 291 -9.96 -26.95 -23.66
CA TRP A 291 -10.60 -26.96 -22.34
C TRP A 291 -10.39 -28.24 -21.53
N GLY A 292 -10.06 -28.06 -20.25
CA GLY A 292 -9.92 -29.11 -19.25
C GLY A 292 -8.47 -29.38 -18.88
N PHE A 293 -8.27 -30.49 -18.16
CA PHE A 293 -6.95 -30.90 -17.68
C PHE A 293 -6.01 -31.23 -18.84
N CYS A 294 -4.78 -30.77 -18.72
CA CYS A 294 -3.70 -31.06 -19.64
C CYS A 294 -2.43 -31.35 -18.81
N VAL A 295 -1.38 -31.89 -19.44
CA VAL A 295 -0.11 -32.17 -18.74
C VAL A 295 0.97 -31.27 -19.31
N GLN A 296 1.69 -30.54 -18.46
CA GLN A 296 2.82 -29.71 -18.86
C GLN A 296 4.11 -30.52 -19.04
#